data_AF-A0A9W5L4M4-F1
#
_entry.id   AF-A0A9W5L4M4-F1
#
_cell.length_a   1.000
_cell.length_b   1.000
_cell.length_c   1.000
_cell.angle_alpha   90.00
_cell.angle_beta   90.00
_cell.angle_gamma   90.00
#
_symmetry.space_group_name_H-M   'P 1'
#
loop_
_entity.id
_entity.type
_entity.pdbx_description
1 polymer ?
#
loop_
_entity_poly.entity_id
_entity_poly.type
_entity_poly.pdbx_seq_one_letter_code
_entity_poly.pdbx_strand_id
1 'polypeptide(L)'
;MYYQNTSEYGYVEDFRQQQFQNLVGQLFTIPQPVTLPNGQTLQAGTRVFIHRVTFTQTGQEMVTIVFPSGIGGNAVVGVTQVSGSQLSGAPVQFLLPQGQGFQGQWQRGYSY
;
A
#
# COMPACT_ATOMS: atom_id res chain seq x y z
N MET A 1 -6.74 24.75 40.28
CA MET A 1 -6.88 23.52 39.48
C MET A 1 -6.96 23.92 38.02
N TYR A 2 -5.82 23.94 37.31
CA TYR A 2 -5.80 24.21 35.86
C TYR A 2 -5.79 22.87 35.14
N TYR A 3 -6.80 22.62 34.31
CA TYR A 3 -6.78 21.52 33.36
C TYR A 3 -5.88 21.93 32.19
N GLN A 4 -4.61 21.57 32.23
CA GLN A 4 -3.80 21.51 31.03
C GLN A 4 -4.23 20.24 30.26
N ASN A 5 -5.15 20.43 29.32
CA ASN A 5 -5.29 19.53 28.19
C ASN A 5 -4.04 19.73 27.33
N THR A 6 -2.95 19.06 27.68
CA THR A 6 -1.90 18.79 26.71
C THR A 6 -2.51 17.79 25.75
N SER A 7 -3.15 18.31 24.70
CA SER A 7 -3.44 17.55 23.49
C SER A 7 -2.10 17.02 22.99
N GLU A 8 -1.77 15.84 23.52
CA GLU A 8 -0.77 14.93 23.05
C GLU A 8 -0.98 14.85 21.55
N TYR A 9 -0.08 15.49 20.80
CA TYR A 9 0.07 15.22 19.39
C TYR A 9 0.48 13.76 19.32
N GLY A 10 -0.54 12.89 19.31
CA GLY A 10 -0.42 11.48 19.04
C GLY A 10 0.05 11.38 17.61
N TYR A 11 1.36 11.54 17.42
CA TYR A 11 2.09 10.85 16.37
C TYR A 11 1.94 9.37 16.71
N VAL A 12 0.75 8.82 16.50
CA VAL A 12 0.60 7.38 16.36
C VAL A 12 1.45 7.09 15.14
N GLU A 13 2.63 6.56 15.40
CA GLU A 13 3.63 6.15 14.44
C GLU A 13 2.97 5.12 13.52
N ASP A 14 2.31 5.62 12.48
CA ASP A 14 1.75 4.84 11.37
C ASP A 14 2.90 4.34 10.47
N PHE A 15 3.93 3.79 11.10
CA PHE A 15 5.14 3.26 10.49
C PHE A 15 4.81 2.12 9.51
N ARG A 16 3.64 1.48 9.68
CA ARG A 16 3.08 0.48 8.76
C ARG A 16 2.44 1.10 7.53
N GLN A 17 1.95 2.34 7.60
CA GLN A 17 1.33 3.05 6.49
C GLN A 17 2.34 3.88 5.67
N GLN A 18 3.50 4.22 6.22
CA GLN A 18 4.52 5.05 5.56
C GLN A 18 5.76 4.25 5.11
N GLN A 19 5.56 2.98 4.74
CA GLN A 19 6.66 2.05 4.49
C GLN A 19 7.57 2.54 3.35
N PHE A 20 7.01 3.21 2.35
CA PHE A 20 7.74 3.62 1.16
C PHE A 20 8.20 5.07 1.19
N GLN A 21 7.69 5.90 2.12
CA GLN A 21 8.09 7.30 2.23
C GLN A 21 9.60 7.46 2.44
N ASN A 22 10.20 6.58 3.26
CA ASN A 22 11.65 6.56 3.52
C ASN A 22 12.48 5.94 2.38
N LEU A 23 11.83 5.37 1.37
CA LEU A 23 12.46 4.71 0.23
C LEU A 23 12.42 5.56 -1.04
N VAL A 24 11.83 6.77 -1.01
CA VAL A 24 11.82 7.69 -2.16
C VAL A 24 13.26 7.96 -2.63
N GLY A 25 13.50 7.81 -3.92
CA GLY A 25 14.83 7.93 -4.51
C GLY A 25 15.66 6.64 -4.48
N GLN A 26 15.10 5.53 -4.00
CA GLN A 26 15.83 4.25 -3.85
C GLN A 26 15.19 3.13 -4.67
N LEU A 27 15.95 2.06 -4.87
CA LEU A 27 15.47 0.81 -5.45
C LEU A 27 14.83 -0.06 -4.37
N PHE A 28 13.69 -0.66 -4.70
CA PHE A 28 12.98 -1.64 -3.90
C PHE A 28 12.81 -2.93 -4.70
N THR A 29 13.04 -4.08 -4.07
CA THR A 29 12.83 -5.39 -4.69
C THR A 29 11.47 -5.92 -4.26
N ILE A 30 10.57 -6.15 -5.22
CA ILE A 30 9.21 -6.59 -4.87
C ILE A 30 9.23 -8.03 -4.33
N PRO A 31 8.69 -8.29 -3.14
CA PRO A 31 8.76 -9.62 -2.51
C PRO A 31 7.79 -10.63 -3.14
N GLN A 32 6.81 -10.14 -3.91
CA GLN A 32 5.74 -10.95 -4.49
C GLN A 32 5.25 -10.34 -5.82
N PRO A 33 4.48 -11.09 -6.64
CA PRO A 33 3.92 -10.55 -7.87
C PRO A 33 2.96 -9.38 -7.63
N VAL A 34 3.05 -8.35 -8.48
CA VAL A 34 2.23 -7.13 -8.40
C VAL A 34 1.57 -6.89 -9.76
N THR A 35 0.24 -6.99 -9.82
CA THR A 35 -0.55 -6.64 -11.02
C THR A 35 -0.73 -5.13 -11.11
N LEU A 36 -0.21 -4.53 -12.16
CA LEU A 36 -0.28 -3.11 -12.43
C LEU A 36 -1.66 -2.71 -12.98
N PRO A 37 -2.05 -1.42 -12.93
CA PRO A 37 -3.34 -0.94 -13.45
C PRO A 37 -3.57 -1.23 -14.94
N ASN A 38 -2.51 -1.38 -15.73
CA ASN A 38 -2.57 -1.73 -17.15
C ASN A 38 -2.71 -3.25 -17.41
N GLY A 39 -2.82 -4.08 -16.36
CA GLY A 39 -2.94 -5.53 -16.44
C GLY A 39 -1.59 -6.29 -16.53
N GLN A 40 -0.46 -5.60 -16.65
CA GLN A 40 0.86 -6.22 -16.60
C GLN A 40 1.19 -6.69 -15.18
N THR A 41 1.80 -7.86 -15.03
CA THR A 41 2.26 -8.34 -13.71
C THR A 41 3.77 -8.23 -13.59
N LEU A 42 4.24 -7.45 -12.62
CA LEU A 42 5.64 -7.48 -12.19
C LEU A 42 5.85 -8.72 -11.32
N GLN A 43 6.88 -9.51 -11.60
CA GLN A 43 7.17 -10.75 -10.88
C GLN A 43 7.97 -10.49 -9.60
N ALA A 44 7.83 -11.35 -8.59
CA ALA A 44 8.69 -11.32 -7.40
C ALA A 44 10.17 -11.22 -7.80
N GLY A 45 10.94 -10.41 -7.07
CA GLY A 45 12.35 -10.13 -7.38
C GLY A 45 12.56 -8.98 -8.38
N THR A 46 11.51 -8.45 -9.02
CA THR A 46 11.63 -7.26 -9.87
C THR A 46 12.09 -6.07 -9.03
N ARG A 47 13.14 -5.37 -9.49
CA ARG A 47 13.60 -4.13 -8.88
C ARG A 47 12.86 -2.96 -9.49
N VAL A 48 12.25 -2.15 -8.63
CA VAL A 48 11.54 -0.93 -9.00
C VAL A 48 12.17 0.25 -8.28
N PHE A 49 12.17 1.41 -8.91
CA PHE A 49 12.61 2.65 -8.29
C PHE A 49 11.41 3.38 -7.68
N ILE A 50 11.52 3.79 -6.43
CA ILE A 50 10.48 4.54 -5.73
C ILE A 50 10.62 6.02 -6.09
N HIS A 51 9.80 6.50 -7.02
CA HIS A 51 9.88 7.87 -7.50
C HIS A 51 9.22 8.87 -6.57
N ARG A 52 8.03 8.54 -6.07
CA ARG A 52 7.25 9.42 -5.18
C ARG A 52 6.28 8.60 -4.33
N VAL A 53 5.96 9.12 -3.16
CA VAL A 53 4.85 8.64 -2.32
C VAL A 53 3.84 9.76 -2.13
N THR A 54 2.55 9.40 -2.16
CA THR A 54 1.40 10.27 -1.88
C THR A 54 0.38 9.51 -1.04
N PHE A 55 -0.50 10.22 -0.36
CA PHE A 55 -1.56 9.61 0.44
C PHE A 55 -2.93 9.96 -0.13
N THR A 56 -3.87 9.02 -0.12
CA THR A 56 -5.27 9.30 -0.44
C THR A 56 -5.92 10.10 0.70
N GLN A 57 -7.13 10.62 0.47
CA GLN A 57 -7.91 11.28 1.52
C GLN A 57 -8.25 10.35 2.70
N THR A 58 -8.20 9.03 2.48
CA THR A 58 -8.42 8.00 3.50
C THR A 58 -7.12 7.50 4.14
N GLY A 59 -5.98 8.14 3.85
CA GLY A 59 -4.68 7.80 4.44
C GLY A 59 -3.92 6.66 3.74
N GLN A 60 -4.42 6.12 2.63
CA GLN A 60 -3.75 5.02 1.93
C GLN A 60 -2.49 5.51 1.22
N GLU A 61 -1.36 4.84 1.46
CA GLU A 61 -0.10 5.12 0.80
C GLU A 61 -0.13 4.65 -0.66
N MET A 62 0.15 5.58 -1.56
CA MET A 62 0.23 5.36 -3.00
C MET A 62 1.65 5.67 -3.46
N VAL A 63 2.28 4.68 -4.09
CA VAL A 63 3.68 4.69 -4.47
C VAL A 63 3.78 4.77 -5.99
N THR A 64 4.41 5.83 -6.49
CA THR A 64 4.81 5.93 -7.91
C THR A 64 6.10 5.17 -8.10
N ILE A 65 6.05 4.09 -8.87
CA ILE A 65 7.19 3.25 -9.18
C ILE A 65 7.64 3.43 -10.63
N VAL A 66 8.95 3.34 -10.85
CA VAL A 66 9.56 3.20 -12.18
C VAL A 66 10.15 1.80 -12.30
N PHE A 67 9.85 1.10 -13.39
CA PHE A 67 10.23 -0.31 -13.56
C PHE A 67 10.66 -0.60 -15.00
N PRO A 68 11.52 -1.62 -15.22
CA PRO A 68 11.85 -2.06 -16.56
C PRO A 68 10.63 -2.73 -17.20
N SER A 69 10.21 -2.23 -18.37
CA SER A 69 9.20 -2.84 -19.22
C SER A 69 9.88 -3.29 -20.51
N GLY A 70 10.34 -4.53 -20.56
CA GLY A 70 10.93 -5.10 -21.76
C GLY A 70 9.85 -5.46 -22.77
N ILE A 71 9.52 -4.54 -23.68
CA ILE A 71 8.62 -4.84 -24.81
C ILE A 71 9.48 -5.06 -26.06
N GLY A 72 9.46 -6.27 -26.59
CA GLY A 72 10.05 -6.58 -27.91
C GLY A 72 11.57 -6.40 -28.01
N GLY A 73 12.33 -6.62 -26.94
CA GLY A 73 13.80 -6.53 -26.94
C GLY A 73 14.38 -5.13 -26.75
N ASN A 74 13.53 -4.10 -26.65
CA ASN A 74 13.95 -2.75 -26.29
C ASN A 74 13.78 -2.50 -24.80
N ALA A 75 14.77 -1.86 -24.17
CA ALA A 75 14.69 -1.43 -22.78
C ALA A 75 13.77 -0.20 -22.69
N VAL A 76 12.49 -0.41 -22.40
CA VAL A 76 11.53 0.64 -22.11
C VAL A 76 11.35 0.73 -20.60
N VAL A 77 11.10 1.93 -20.08
CA VAL A 77 10.76 2.15 -18.67
C VAL A 77 9.26 2.38 -18.53
N GLY A 78 8.63 1.67 -17.61
CA GLY A 78 7.26 1.90 -17.20
C GLY A 78 7.21 2.78 -15.95
N VAL A 79 6.20 3.64 -15.86
CA VAL A 79 5.90 4.41 -14.65
C VAL A 79 4.44 4.18 -14.30
N THR A 80 4.15 3.83 -13.06
CA THR A 80 2.78 3.65 -12.59
C THR A 80 2.67 3.91 -11.10
N GLN A 81 1.45 4.17 -10.65
CA GLN A 81 1.13 4.25 -9.24
C GLN A 81 0.49 2.93 -8.77
N VAL A 82 0.91 2.43 -7.60
CA VAL A 82 0.38 1.25 -6.92
C VAL A 82 0.20 1.55 -5.45
N SER A 83 -0.62 0.79 -4.72
CA SER A 83 -0.69 0.95 -3.27
C SER A 83 0.58 0.38 -2.60
N GLY A 84 1.02 1.02 -1.50
CA GLY A 84 2.17 0.53 -0.73
C GLY A 84 1.93 -0.87 -0.15
N SER A 85 0.69 -1.18 0.25
CA SER A 85 0.30 -2.52 0.72
C SER A 85 0.43 -3.59 -0.37
N GLN A 86 0.04 -3.28 -1.61
CA GLN A 86 0.22 -4.20 -2.74
C GLN A 86 1.71 -4.45 -3.03
N LEU A 87 2.52 -3.39 -2.97
CA LEU A 87 3.94 -3.43 -3.30
C LEU A 87 4.78 -4.15 -2.22
N SER A 88 4.42 -3.98 -0.95
CA SER A 88 5.07 -4.64 0.20
C SER A 88 4.60 -6.08 0.43
N GLY A 89 3.39 -6.40 -0.02
CA GLY A 89 2.70 -7.63 0.35
C GLY A 89 2.23 -7.70 1.79
N ALA A 90 2.24 -6.57 2.49
CA ALA A 90 1.55 -6.45 3.76
C ALA A 90 0.03 -6.58 3.52
N PRO A 91 -0.71 -7.29 4.40
CA PRO A 91 -2.16 -7.29 4.35
C PRO A 91 -2.65 -5.84 4.44
N VAL A 92 -3.60 -5.47 3.56
CA VAL A 92 -4.26 -4.16 3.60
C VAL A 92 -5.01 -4.05 4.93
N GLN A 93 -4.42 -3.36 5.92
CA GLN A 93 -5.14 -3.02 7.14
C GLN A 93 -6.01 -1.81 6.84
N PHE A 94 -7.25 -2.07 6.42
CA PHE A 94 -8.27 -1.03 6.45
C PHE A 94 -8.52 -0.68 7.92
N LEU A 95 -8.00 0.46 8.38
CA LEU A 95 -8.57 1.14 9.54
C LEU A 95 -9.95 1.65 9.12
N LEU A 96 -10.94 0.76 9.18
CA LEU A 96 -12.32 1.20 9.33
C LEU A 96 -12.34 2.05 10.62
N PRO A 97 -12.98 3.24 10.61
CA PRO A 97 -13.24 3.97 11.84
C PRO A 97 -13.87 2.98 12.83
N GLN A 98 -13.23 2.76 13.98
CA GLN A 98 -13.75 1.86 15.01
C GLN A 98 -15.11 2.37 15.46
N GLY A 99 -16.17 1.83 14.85
CA GLY A 99 -17.50 2.38 14.98
C GLY A 99 -18.52 1.67 14.11
N GLN A 100 -18.44 0.34 14.00
CA GLN A 100 -19.59 -0.57 13.86
C GLN A 100 -19.06 -2.00 13.69
N GLY A 101 -19.39 -2.85 14.66
CA GLY A 101 -18.96 -4.24 14.69
C GLY A 101 -19.46 -5.00 13.48
N PHE A 102 -18.54 -5.70 12.81
CA PHE A 102 -18.90 -6.78 11.91
C PHE A 102 -19.33 -7.97 12.77
N GLN A 103 -20.64 -8.11 12.98
CA GLN A 103 -21.23 -9.38 13.43
C GLN A 103 -21.00 -10.41 12.33
N GLY A 104 -19.97 -11.24 12.50
CA GLY A 104 -19.84 -12.48 11.76
C GLY A 104 -20.91 -13.47 12.23
N GLN A 105 -21.99 -13.64 11.46
CA GLN A 105 -22.76 -14.88 11.45
C GLN A 105 -22.85 -15.39 10.01
N TRP A 106 -22.17 -16.50 9.78
CA TRP A 106 -22.26 -17.28 8.57
C TRP A 106 -23.64 -17.94 8.49
N GLN A 107 -24.41 -17.59 7.46
CA GLN A 107 -25.52 -18.41 6.99
C GLN A 107 -24.99 -19.69 6.33
N ARG A 108 -25.51 -20.85 6.72
CA ARG A 108 -25.87 -22.03 5.89
C ARG A 108 -26.38 -23.14 6.84
N GLY A 109 -27.52 -23.80 6.62
CA GLY A 109 -28.41 -23.80 5.48
C GLY A 109 -29.73 -24.50 5.80
N TYR A 110 -30.69 -24.34 4.89
CA TYR A 110 -31.96 -25.05 4.85
C TYR A 110 -31.76 -26.45 4.24
N SER A 111 -32.39 -27.46 4.84
CA SER A 111 -32.96 -28.60 4.11
C SER A 111 -34.23 -29.03 4.83
N TYR A 112 -35.33 -29.11 4.08
CA TYR A 112 -36.56 -29.78 4.49
C TYR A 112 -36.37 -31.30 4.54
#